data_AF-A0A9P7EVI7-F1
#
_entry.id   AF-A0A9P7EVI7-F1
#
_cell.length_a   1.000
_cell.length_b   1.000
_cell.length_c   1.000
_cell.angle_alpha   90.00
_cell.angle_beta   90.00
_cell.angle_gamma   90.00
#
_symmetry.space_group_name_H-M   'P 1'
#
loop_
_entity.id
_entity.type
_entity.pdbx_description
1 polymer ?
#
loop_
_entity_poly.entity_id
_entity_poly.type
_entity_poly.pdbx_seq_one_letter_code
_entity_poly.pdbx_strand_id
1 'polypeptide(L)'
;HSRTTAPTLSLKQPPKWLRRPSSCSFGFGGQLVSVGNLPAASGKNQSSVVHIRKVITETDIVDRAQKLQQAVDTNTLSTFAEERVRSEKAGEDGWKALFSLFRANSRDELVTLLGYSKEEIKGRVEEAVAKLKEVAP
;
A
#
# COMPACT_ATOMS: atom_id res chain seq x y z
N HIS A 1 -64.28 4.93 20.77
CA HIS A 1 -62.85 5.25 20.59
C HIS A 1 -62.65 6.03 19.29
N SER A 2 -62.74 7.37 19.32
CA SER A 2 -62.50 8.19 18.11
C SER A 2 -61.00 8.33 17.88
N ARG A 3 -60.52 7.80 16.75
CA ARG A 3 -59.18 8.14 16.22
C ARG A 3 -59.22 9.61 15.81
N THR A 4 -58.60 10.47 16.60
CA THR A 4 -58.38 11.86 16.24
C THR A 4 -57.44 11.90 15.04
N THR A 5 -57.97 12.20 13.85
CA THR A 5 -57.18 12.54 12.67
C THR A 5 -56.55 13.90 12.92
N ALA A 6 -55.31 13.91 13.43
CA ALA A 6 -54.56 15.15 13.61
C ALA A 6 -54.35 15.82 12.24
N PRO A 7 -54.61 17.13 12.10
CA PRO A 7 -54.36 17.84 10.86
C PRO A 7 -52.88 17.74 10.51
N THR A 8 -52.57 17.23 9.32
CA THR A 8 -51.19 17.15 8.81
C THR A 8 -50.73 18.56 8.46
N LEU A 9 -50.12 19.25 9.43
CA LEU A 9 -49.53 20.58 9.22
C LEU A 9 -48.29 20.43 8.31
N SER A 10 -48.43 20.78 7.03
CA SER A 10 -47.31 20.88 6.09
C SER A 10 -46.55 22.17 6.38
N LEU A 11 -45.44 22.06 7.11
CA LEU A 11 -44.56 23.19 7.39
C LEU A 11 -43.76 23.54 6.12
N LYS A 12 -43.88 24.78 5.63
CA LYS A 12 -43.12 25.29 4.47
C LYS A 12 -41.61 25.27 4.69
N GLN A 13 -41.16 25.22 5.95
CA GLN A 13 -39.76 25.16 6.31
C GLN A 13 -39.50 24.05 7.34
N PRO A 14 -38.40 23.28 7.18
CA PRO A 14 -38.04 22.27 8.16
C PRO A 14 -37.64 22.95 9.48
N PRO A 15 -37.94 22.31 10.62
CA PRO A 15 -37.59 22.81 11.93
C PRO A 15 -36.06 22.91 12.09
N LYS A 16 -35.61 23.84 12.94
CA LYS A 16 -34.17 24.16 13.08
C LYS A 16 -33.32 22.94 13.47
N TRP A 17 -33.84 22.06 14.31
CA TRP A 17 -33.15 20.83 14.75
C TRP A 17 -32.97 19.79 13.62
N LEU A 18 -33.76 19.88 12.55
CA LEU A 18 -33.61 19.02 11.37
C LEU A 18 -32.65 19.61 10.33
N ARG A 19 -32.34 20.91 10.43
CA ARG A 19 -31.34 21.54 9.55
C ARG A 19 -29.95 21.18 10.04
N ARG A 20 -29.15 20.57 9.17
CA ARG A 20 -27.73 20.32 9.41
C ARG A 20 -26.92 21.47 8.78
N PRO A 21 -26.44 22.45 9.57
CA PRO A 21 -25.67 23.58 9.02
C PRO A 21 -24.28 23.17 8.52
N SER A 22 -23.78 22.01 8.97
CA SER A 22 -22.53 21.41 8.52
C SER A 22 -22.61 19.88 8.62
N SER A 23 -21.87 19.18 7.77
CA SER A 23 -21.70 17.72 7.79
C SER A 23 -20.37 17.33 7.15
N CYS A 24 -19.80 16.22 7.58
CA CYS A 24 -18.66 15.61 6.92
C CYS A 24 -18.81 14.09 6.87
N SER A 25 -18.14 13.46 5.90
CA SER A 25 -18.10 12.01 5.74
C SER A 25 -16.77 11.59 5.11
N PHE A 26 -16.25 10.45 5.54
CA PHE A 26 -15.10 9.82 4.90
C PHE A 26 -15.58 8.88 3.80
N GLY A 27 -15.03 9.08 2.61
CA GLY A 27 -15.17 8.21 1.45
C GLY A 27 -13.95 7.34 1.22
N PHE A 28 -14.06 6.49 0.21
CA PHE A 28 -12.96 5.63 -0.23
C PHE A 28 -11.72 6.46 -0.65
N GLY A 29 -10.53 5.89 -0.46
CA GLY A 29 -9.27 6.52 -0.88
C GLY A 29 -8.82 7.69 0.01
N GLY A 30 -9.27 7.75 1.26
CA GLY A 30 -8.90 8.81 2.21
C GLY A 30 -9.57 10.15 1.88
N GLN A 31 -10.69 10.15 1.16
CA GLN A 31 -11.39 11.38 0.85
C GLN A 31 -12.26 11.81 2.04
N LEU A 32 -12.08 13.04 2.50
CA LEU A 32 -12.96 13.72 3.44
C LEU A 32 -13.85 14.68 2.65
N VAL A 33 -15.15 14.38 2.62
CA VAL A 33 -16.17 15.23 2.03
C VAL A 33 -16.78 16.07 3.15
N SER A 34 -16.84 17.37 2.99
CA SER A 34 -17.53 18.26 3.92
C SER A 34 -18.44 19.25 3.21
N VAL A 35 -19.57 19.54 3.85
CA VAL A 35 -20.55 20.53 3.44
C VAL A 35 -20.82 21.43 4.63
N GLY A 36 -21.00 22.73 4.38
CA GLY A 36 -21.26 23.67 5.46
C GLY A 36 -21.71 25.03 4.96
N ASN A 37 -22.54 25.68 5.76
CA ASN A 37 -22.99 27.05 5.51
C ASN A 37 -21.87 28.04 5.85
N LEU A 38 -20.89 28.19 4.95
CA LEU A 38 -19.81 29.15 5.11
C LEU A 38 -20.28 30.58 4.74
N PRO A 39 -19.79 31.63 5.42
CA PRO A 39 -20.12 33.00 5.06
C PRO A 39 -19.56 33.34 3.67
N ALA A 40 -20.43 33.79 2.74
CA ALA A 40 -20.00 34.36 1.46
C ALA A 40 -19.73 35.86 1.58
N ALA A 41 -18.88 36.39 0.69
CA ALA A 41 -18.70 37.83 0.50
C ALA A 41 -20.02 38.58 0.18
N SER A 42 -21.02 37.89 -0.35
CA SER A 42 -22.35 38.42 -0.66
C SER A 42 -23.30 38.48 0.57
N GLY A 43 -22.86 38.12 1.78
CA GLY A 43 -23.69 38.11 3.00
C GLY A 43 -24.69 36.95 3.10
N LYS A 44 -24.73 36.05 2.12
CA LYS A 44 -25.50 34.79 2.14
C LYS A 44 -24.57 33.61 2.47
N ASN A 45 -25.11 32.53 3.03
CA ASN A 45 -24.32 31.32 3.30
C ASN A 45 -24.05 30.55 1.99
N GLN A 46 -22.83 30.04 1.80
CA GLN A 46 -22.42 29.11 0.74
C GLN A 46 -22.92 27.68 1.04
N SER A 47 -24.24 27.48 1.09
CA SER A 47 -24.83 26.20 1.52
C SER A 47 -24.80 25.08 0.46
N SER A 48 -24.34 25.36 -0.77
CA SER A 48 -24.33 24.41 -1.90
C SER A 48 -22.92 23.96 -2.31
N VAL A 49 -21.88 24.38 -1.59
CA VAL A 49 -20.49 24.01 -1.91
C VAL A 49 -20.11 22.74 -1.16
N VAL A 50 -19.54 21.79 -1.89
CA VAL A 50 -18.96 20.56 -1.35
C VAL A 50 -17.45 20.68 -1.39
N HIS A 51 -16.79 20.51 -0.25
CA HIS A 51 -15.34 20.48 -0.15
C HIS A 51 -14.88 19.03 -0.08
N ILE A 52 -13.96 18.65 -0.98
CA ILE A 52 -13.35 17.32 -1.00
C ILE A 52 -11.87 17.51 -0.68
N ARG A 53 -11.40 16.85 0.38
CA ARG A 53 -10.00 16.90 0.82
C ARG A 53 -9.45 15.49 0.89
N LYS A 54 -8.26 15.24 0.35
CA LYS A 54 -7.56 13.98 0.56
C LYS A 54 -6.82 14.04 1.90
N VAL A 55 -7.20 13.17 2.81
CA VAL A 55 -6.56 12.98 4.11
C VAL A 55 -5.61 11.81 3.99
N ILE A 56 -4.33 12.08 4.18
CA ILE A 56 -3.27 11.07 4.22
C ILE A 56 -2.71 11.11 5.63
N THR A 57 -2.85 10.01 6.37
CA THR A 57 -2.34 9.91 7.74
C THR A 57 -0.86 9.56 7.76
N GLU A 58 -0.41 8.70 6.84
CA GLU A 58 0.96 8.18 6.76
C GLU A 58 1.58 8.48 5.39
N THR A 59 2.20 9.65 5.24
CA THR A 59 2.80 10.08 3.97
C THR A 59 3.93 9.17 3.52
N ASP A 60 4.72 8.66 4.47
CA ASP A 60 5.91 7.86 4.19
C ASP A 60 5.55 6.53 3.51
N ILE A 61 4.40 5.94 3.86
CA ILE A 61 3.93 4.70 3.23
C ILE A 61 3.48 4.98 1.79
N VAL A 62 2.79 6.09 1.57
CA VAL A 62 2.33 6.51 0.24
C VAL A 62 3.53 6.76 -0.67
N ASP A 63 4.55 7.46 -0.19
CA ASP A 63 5.76 7.74 -0.96
C ASP A 63 6.52 6.47 -1.31
N ARG A 64 6.65 5.53 -0.36
CA ARG A 64 7.26 4.22 -0.64
C ARG A 64 6.48 3.41 -1.67
N ALA A 65 5.15 3.41 -1.60
CA ALA A 65 4.30 2.72 -2.56
C ALA A 65 4.39 3.37 -3.95
N GLN A 66 4.42 4.71 -4.02
CA GLN A 66 4.58 5.44 -5.27
C GLN A 66 5.94 5.16 -5.92
N LYS A 67 7.03 5.14 -5.14
CA LYS A 67 8.36 4.76 -5.66
C LYS A 67 8.37 3.34 -6.23
N LEU A 68 7.74 2.39 -5.53
CA LEU A 68 7.61 1.02 -6.02
C LEU A 68 6.81 0.97 -7.33
N GLN A 69 5.67 1.66 -7.40
CA GLN A 69 4.84 1.71 -8.61
C GLN A 69 5.61 2.29 -9.80
N GLN A 70 6.35 3.39 -9.59
CA GLN A 70 7.20 3.97 -10.62
C GLN A 70 8.29 3.00 -11.10
N ALA A 71 8.88 2.22 -10.19
CA ALA A 71 9.89 1.22 -10.54
C ALA A 71 9.29 0.07 -11.37
N VAL A 72 8.05 -0.34 -11.09
CA VAL A 72 7.30 -1.31 -11.91
C VAL A 72 7.04 -0.74 -13.30
N ASP A 73 6.49 0.46 -13.39
CA ASP A 73 6.06 1.08 -14.65
C ASP A 73 7.25 1.36 -15.58
N THR A 74 8.41 1.71 -15.02
CA THR A 74 9.64 1.98 -15.77
C THR A 74 10.52 0.75 -15.97
N ASN A 75 10.11 -0.42 -15.45
CA ASN A 75 10.88 -1.66 -15.46
C ASN A 75 12.29 -1.53 -14.82
N THR A 76 12.41 -0.73 -13.76
CA THR A 76 13.67 -0.44 -13.03
C THR A 76 13.73 -1.12 -11.65
N LEU A 77 13.03 -2.26 -11.51
CA LEU A 77 12.92 -3.02 -10.25
C LEU A 77 14.27 -3.50 -9.69
N SER A 78 15.24 -3.79 -10.55
CA SER A 78 16.60 -4.15 -10.12
C SER A 78 17.27 -3.02 -9.34
N THR A 79 17.23 -1.79 -9.86
CA THR A 79 17.80 -0.62 -9.16
C THR A 79 17.05 -0.28 -7.87
N PHE A 80 15.73 -0.48 -7.85
CA PHE A 80 14.93 -0.29 -6.64
C PHE A 80 15.28 -1.31 -5.54
N ALA A 81 15.47 -2.59 -5.90
CA ALA A 81 15.88 -3.62 -4.95
C ALA A 81 17.29 -3.35 -4.38
N GLU A 82 18.22 -2.86 -5.20
CA GLU A 82 19.57 -2.46 -4.75
C GLU A 82 19.53 -1.34 -3.70
N GLU A 83 18.71 -0.32 -3.94
CA GLU A 83 18.50 0.78 -2.98
C GLU A 83 17.92 0.27 -1.66
N ARG A 84 17.00 -0.71 -1.72
CA ARG A 84 16.41 -1.34 -0.52
C ARG A 84 17.42 -2.18 0.26
N VAL A 85 18.28 -2.95 -0.40
CA VAL A 85 19.38 -3.68 0.27
C VAL A 85 20.30 -2.71 1.03
N ARG A 86 20.60 -1.53 0.46
CA ARG A 86 21.47 -0.55 1.12
C ARG A 86 20.78 0.19 2.28
N SER A 87 19.48 0.44 2.17
CA SER A 87 18.74 1.32 3.10
C SER A 87 18.05 0.57 4.24
N GLU A 88 17.61 -0.67 4.03
CA GLU A 88 16.83 -1.44 5.00
C GLU A 88 17.68 -2.55 5.64
N LYS A 89 17.82 -2.51 6.98
CA LYS A 89 18.47 -3.58 7.75
C LYS A 89 17.56 -4.79 7.98
N ALA A 90 16.25 -4.59 7.91
CA ALA A 90 15.27 -5.65 8.10
C ALA A 90 14.95 -6.30 6.75
N GLY A 91 15.03 -7.63 6.66
CA GLY A 91 14.73 -8.35 5.42
C GLY A 91 15.79 -8.22 4.33
N GLU A 92 17.04 -7.88 4.70
CA GLU A 92 18.17 -7.72 3.78
C GLU A 92 18.33 -8.92 2.83
N ASP A 93 18.21 -10.15 3.35
CA ASP A 93 18.33 -11.38 2.54
C ASP A 93 17.23 -11.50 1.49
N GLY A 94 16.00 -11.08 1.81
CA GLY A 94 14.88 -11.05 0.88
C GLY A 94 15.10 -10.03 -0.23
N TRP A 95 15.61 -8.84 0.11
CA TRP A 95 15.95 -7.81 -0.87
C TRP A 95 17.13 -8.21 -1.76
N LYS A 96 18.13 -8.91 -1.22
CA LYS A 96 19.24 -9.48 -2.00
C LYS A 96 18.75 -10.55 -2.98
N ALA A 97 17.84 -11.42 -2.53
CA ALA A 97 17.23 -12.41 -3.41
C ALA A 97 16.42 -11.74 -4.53
N LEU A 98 15.60 -10.73 -4.22
CA LEU A 98 14.86 -9.97 -5.23
C LEU A 98 15.78 -9.26 -6.23
N PHE A 99 16.85 -8.63 -5.74
CA PHE A 99 17.85 -8.00 -6.58
C PHE A 99 18.52 -8.98 -7.53
N SER A 100 18.93 -10.15 -7.02
CA SER A 100 19.51 -11.21 -7.81
C SER A 100 18.50 -11.73 -8.85
N LEU A 101 17.24 -11.97 -8.46
CA LEU A 101 16.16 -12.40 -9.36
C LEU A 101 15.89 -11.42 -10.52
N PHE A 102 15.98 -10.12 -10.26
CA PHE A 102 15.77 -9.10 -11.30
C PHE A 102 16.97 -8.91 -12.21
N ARG A 103 18.15 -9.45 -11.86
CA ARG A 103 19.30 -9.52 -12.77
C ARG A 103 19.25 -10.81 -13.57
N ALA A 104 19.44 -10.69 -14.88
CA ALA A 104 19.40 -11.83 -15.79
C ALA A 104 20.39 -12.93 -15.36
N ASN A 105 19.86 -14.14 -15.14
CA ASN A 105 20.59 -15.40 -15.09
C ASN A 105 21.47 -15.69 -13.84
N SER A 106 21.13 -15.12 -12.69
CA SER A 106 21.88 -15.24 -11.42
C SER A 106 21.50 -16.45 -10.55
N ARG A 107 21.06 -17.56 -11.14
CA ARG A 107 20.68 -18.78 -10.39
C ARG A 107 21.77 -19.20 -9.40
N ASP A 108 23.03 -19.02 -9.77
CA ASP A 108 24.17 -19.37 -8.93
C ASP A 108 24.30 -18.47 -7.70
N GLU A 109 24.08 -17.15 -7.83
CA GLU A 109 24.05 -16.23 -6.69
C GLU A 109 22.91 -16.56 -5.72
N LEU A 110 21.75 -16.95 -6.26
CA LEU A 110 20.60 -17.35 -5.46
C LEU A 110 20.84 -18.67 -4.71
N VAL A 111 21.53 -19.62 -5.34
CA VAL A 111 21.93 -20.88 -4.72
C VAL A 111 22.96 -20.63 -3.61
N THR A 112 23.89 -19.69 -3.81
CA THR A 112 24.81 -19.25 -2.74
C THR A 112 24.08 -18.56 -1.58
N LEU A 113 23.08 -17.70 -1.86
CA LEU A 113 22.25 -17.06 -0.83
C LEU A 113 21.46 -18.08 0.02
N LEU A 114 21.06 -19.22 -0.56
CA LEU A 114 20.41 -20.32 0.15
C LEU A 114 21.39 -21.17 0.99
N GLY A 115 22.68 -20.85 0.99
CA GLY A 115 23.71 -21.58 1.74
C GLY A 115 24.28 -22.79 0.99
N TYR A 116 24.02 -22.91 -0.32
CA TYR A 116 24.56 -23.97 -1.15
C TYR A 116 25.69 -23.42 -2.02
N SER A 117 26.94 -23.77 -1.71
CA SER A 117 28.07 -23.51 -2.61
C SER A 117 28.19 -24.66 -3.62
N LYS A 118 28.27 -24.32 -4.91
CA LYS A 118 28.55 -25.33 -5.96
C LYS A 118 29.90 -26.01 -5.73
N GLU A 119 30.89 -25.28 -5.23
CA GLU A 119 32.23 -25.83 -4.94
C GLU A 119 32.17 -26.85 -3.79
N GLU A 120 31.45 -26.54 -2.72
CA GLU A 120 31.30 -27.44 -1.56
C GLU A 120 30.51 -28.70 -1.93
N ILE A 121 29.41 -28.54 -2.68
CA ILE A 121 28.62 -29.68 -3.16
C ILE A 121 29.47 -30.56 -4.08
N LYS A 122 30.27 -29.97 -4.98
CA LYS A 122 31.15 -30.72 -5.87
C LYS A 122 32.18 -31.53 -5.09
N GLY A 123 32.84 -30.94 -4.10
CA GLY A 123 33.80 -31.65 -3.25
C GLY A 123 33.17 -32.81 -2.46
N ARG A 124 31.98 -32.59 -1.88
CA ARG A 124 31.25 -33.65 -1.17
C ARG A 124 30.79 -34.79 -2.10
N VAL A 125 30.41 -34.46 -3.33
CA VAL A 125 30.04 -35.46 -4.35
C VAL A 125 31.26 -36.25 -4.79
N GLU A 126 32.41 -35.61 -5.03
CA GLU A 126 33.66 -36.28 -5.40
C GLU A 126 34.14 -37.23 -4.29
N GLU A 127 34.07 -36.80 -3.02
CA GLU A 127 34.41 -37.65 -1.87
C GLU A 127 33.45 -38.85 -1.73
N ALA A 128 32.14 -38.62 -1.91
CA ALA A 128 31.14 -39.69 -1.89
C ALA A 128 31.33 -40.70 -3.04
N VAL A 129 31.68 -40.22 -4.24
CA VAL A 129 31.97 -41.06 -5.40
C VAL A 129 33.26 -41.87 -5.19
N ALA A 130 34.29 -41.28 -4.57
CA ALA A 130 35.51 -42.00 -4.22
C ALA A 130 35.25 -43.11 -3.20
N LYS A 131 34.49 -42.83 -2.13
CA LYS A 131 34.09 -43.83 -1.13
C LYS A 131 33.26 -44.96 -1.73
N LEU A 132 32.37 -44.67 -2.69
CA LEU A 132 31.60 -45.70 -3.39
C LEU A 132 32.48 -46.59 -4.29
N LYS A 133 33.51 -46.03 -4.93
CA LYS A 133 34.46 -46.81 -5.75
C LYS A 133 35.35 -47.73 -4.94
N GLU A 134 35.70 -47.36 -3.70
CA GLU A 134 36.47 -48.21 -2.77
C GLU A 134 35.62 -49.35 -2.18
N VAL A 135 34.29 -49.17 -2.11
CA VAL A 135 33.35 -50.14 -1.51
C VAL A 135 32.69 -51.04 -2.56
N ALA A 136 32.71 -50.66 -3.85
CA ALA A 136 32.24 -51.52 -4.94
C ALA A 136 33.34 -52.53 -5.33
N PRO A 137 33.04 -53.85 -5.37
CA PRO A 137 34.01 -54.90 -5.73
C PRO A 137 34.43 -54.88 -7.20
#